data_AF-A0A9D5JZ30-F1
#
_entry.id   AF-A0A9D5JZ30-F1
#
_cell.length_a   1.000
_cell.length_b   1.000
_cell.length_c   1.000
_cell.angle_alpha   90.00
_cell.angle_beta   90.00
_cell.angle_gamma   90.00
#
_symmetry.space_group_name_H-M   'P 1'
#
loop_
_entity.id
_entity.type
_entity.pdbx_description
1 polymer ?
#
loop_
_entity_poly.entity_id
_entity_poly.type
_entity_poly.pdbx_seq_one_letter_code
_entity_poly.pdbx_strand_id
1 'polypeptide(L)'
;MTPNILDVKPIVAYLETLVNLPSPTGYTAQVEQFLISNAQQKQIPYEQTRKGAVIYRFAAPSSRPGVMFAAHVDTLGAIVKDVSNDAVTLSPIGKSPVVYLIGDYCQIHAFDGTVYEGTILPN
;
A
#
# COMPACT_ATOMS: atom_id res chain seq x y z
N MET A 1 16.28 -34.98 7.55
CA MET A 1 15.44 -33.95 6.89
C MET A 1 16.14 -32.62 7.12
N THR A 2 16.74 -32.04 6.08
CA THR A 2 17.21 -30.66 6.16
C THR A 2 16.00 -29.75 6.38
N PRO A 3 16.01 -28.83 7.35
CA PRO A 3 14.93 -27.87 7.49
C PRO A 3 14.83 -27.10 6.18
N ASN A 4 13.61 -27.03 5.65
CA ASN A 4 13.30 -26.30 4.43
C ASN A 4 13.42 -24.80 4.76
N ILE A 5 14.65 -24.28 4.74
CA ILE A 5 14.92 -22.86 4.96
C ILE A 5 14.37 -22.15 3.74
N LEU A 6 13.28 -21.41 3.93
CA LEU A 6 12.67 -20.56 2.93
C LEU A 6 13.74 -19.63 2.37
N ASP A 7 13.93 -19.59 1.04
CA ASP A 7 14.79 -18.56 0.44
C ASP A 7 14.10 -17.21 0.61
N VAL A 8 14.67 -16.36 1.47
CA VAL A 8 14.09 -15.07 1.85
C VAL A 8 14.34 -13.98 0.82
N LYS A 9 15.33 -14.14 -0.08
CA LYS A 9 15.73 -13.07 -0.99
C LYS A 9 14.59 -12.62 -1.93
N PRO A 10 13.82 -13.53 -2.56
CA PRO A 10 12.70 -13.12 -3.41
C PRO A 10 11.59 -12.42 -2.63
N ILE A 11 11.40 -12.80 -1.36
CA ILE A 11 10.39 -12.21 -0.49
C ILE A 11 10.79 -10.78 -0.11
N VAL A 12 12.05 -10.57 0.25
CA VAL A 12 12.58 -9.22 0.56
C VAL A 12 12.45 -8.31 -0.66
N ALA A 13 12.86 -8.75 -1.86
CA ALA A 13 12.73 -7.94 -3.07
C ALA A 13 11.26 -7.59 -3.40
N TYR A 14 10.34 -8.52 -3.15
CA TYR A 14 8.90 -8.27 -3.33
C TYR A 14 8.37 -7.26 -2.31
N LEU A 15 8.79 -7.37 -1.04
CA LEU A 15 8.43 -6.43 0.01
C LEU A 15 9.01 -5.03 -0.27
N GLU A 16 10.28 -4.93 -0.68
CA GLU A 16 10.91 -3.68 -1.09
C GLU A 16 10.11 -2.98 -2.18
N THR A 17 9.60 -3.73 -3.16
CA THR A 17 8.74 -3.15 -4.20
C THR A 17 7.44 -2.63 -3.62
N LEU A 18 6.78 -3.38 -2.74
CA LEU A 18 5.51 -2.98 -2.12
C LEU A 18 5.65 -1.75 -1.21
N VAL A 19 6.67 -1.69 -0.35
CA VAL A 19 6.84 -0.59 0.62
C VAL A 19 7.22 0.73 -0.05
N ASN A 20 7.83 0.67 -1.24
CA ASN A 20 8.17 1.86 -2.03
C ASN A 20 7.01 2.36 -2.91
N LEU A 21 5.86 1.68 -2.91
CA LEU A 21 4.64 2.19 -3.55
C LEU A 21 3.79 2.90 -2.49
N PRO A 22 3.65 4.24 -2.53
CA PRO A 22 2.79 4.95 -1.59
C PRO A 22 1.36 4.44 -1.68
N SER A 23 0.81 4.00 -0.54
CA SER A 23 -0.53 3.42 -0.48
C SER A 23 -1.33 3.84 0.75
N PRO A 24 -1.34 5.12 1.19
CA PRO A 24 -2.12 5.50 2.36
C PRO A 24 -3.61 5.20 2.14
N THR A 25 -4.36 4.89 3.21
CA THR A 25 -5.78 4.51 3.10
C THR A 25 -6.56 5.51 2.23
N GLY A 26 -7.16 5.01 1.14
CA GLY A 26 -7.89 5.81 0.14
C GLY A 26 -7.08 6.19 -1.11
N TYR A 27 -5.77 5.95 -1.13
CA TYR A 27 -4.85 6.17 -2.25
C TYR A 27 -4.07 4.88 -2.56
N THR A 28 -4.76 3.81 -2.96
CA THR A 28 -4.18 2.47 -3.14
C THR A 28 -4.07 2.02 -4.61
N ALA A 29 -4.48 2.85 -5.57
CA ALA A 29 -4.60 2.46 -6.97
C ALA A 29 -3.28 1.92 -7.58
N GLN A 30 -2.13 2.50 -7.21
CA GLN A 30 -0.84 2.07 -7.73
C GLN A 30 -0.45 0.66 -7.22
N VAL A 31 -0.61 0.40 -5.92
CA VAL A 31 -0.32 -0.92 -5.35
C VAL A 31 -1.33 -1.97 -5.86
N GLU A 32 -2.60 -1.61 -6.05
CA GLU A 32 -3.61 -2.48 -6.67
C GLU A 32 -3.21 -2.88 -8.09
N GLN A 33 -2.77 -1.91 -8.91
CA GLN A 33 -2.32 -2.17 -10.28
C GLN A 33 -1.07 -3.06 -10.30
N PHE A 34 -0.15 -2.87 -9.36
CA PHE A 34 1.02 -3.74 -9.20
C PHE A 34 0.60 -5.19 -8.90
N LEU A 35 -0.32 -5.39 -7.94
CA LEU A 35 -0.85 -6.70 -7.59
C LEU A 35 -1.55 -7.39 -8.79
N ILE A 36 -2.40 -6.64 -9.51
CA ILE A 36 -3.08 -7.14 -10.72
C ILE A 36 -2.06 -7.57 -11.79
N SER A 37 -1.06 -6.74 -12.05
CA SER A 37 -0.03 -7.03 -13.05
C SER A 37 0.78 -8.28 -12.68
N ASN A 38 1.10 -8.45 -11.39
CA ASN A 38 1.77 -9.64 -10.88
C ASN A 38 0.89 -10.91 -11.02
N ALA A 39 -0.42 -10.80 -10.78
CA ALA A 39 -1.35 -11.90 -11.00
C ALA A 39 -1.42 -12.31 -12.48
N GLN A 40 -1.48 -11.32 -13.38
CA GLN A 40 -1.46 -11.55 -14.83
C GLN A 40 -0.18 -12.24 -15.29
N GLN A 41 0.99 -11.74 -14.85
CA GLN A 41 2.29 -12.32 -15.19
C GLN A 41 2.41 -13.78 -14.72
N LYS A 42 1.85 -14.10 -13.56
CA LYS A 42 1.84 -15.45 -12.99
C LYS A 42 0.66 -16.30 -13.45
N GLN A 43 -0.21 -15.76 -14.32
CA GLN A 43 -1.42 -16.42 -14.81
C GLN A 43 -2.35 -16.90 -13.68
N ILE A 44 -2.39 -16.17 -12.56
CA ILE A 44 -3.27 -16.44 -11.43
C ILE A 44 -4.61 -15.74 -11.69
N PRO A 45 -5.75 -16.47 -11.69
CA PRO A 45 -7.06 -15.84 -11.79
C PRO A 45 -7.29 -14.85 -10.64
N TYR A 46 -7.74 -13.65 -10.97
CA TYR A 46 -7.98 -12.59 -10.00
C TYR A 46 -9.30 -11.86 -10.25
N GLU A 47 -9.78 -11.19 -9.22
CA GLU A 47 -10.93 -10.28 -9.25
C GLU A 47 -10.55 -8.99 -8.50
N GLN A 48 -11.03 -7.84 -8.96
CA GLN A 48 -10.94 -6.59 -8.23
C GLN A 48 -12.33 -6.15 -7.80
N THR A 49 -12.50 -5.88 -6.51
CA THR A 49 -13.79 -5.40 -5.98
C THR A 49 -14.00 -3.91 -6.29
N ARG A 50 -15.24 -3.41 -6.13
CA ARG A 50 -15.55 -1.97 -6.27
C ARG A 50 -14.76 -1.06 -5.32
N LYS A 51 -14.24 -1.60 -4.21
CA LYS A 51 -13.43 -0.86 -3.22
C LYS A 51 -11.92 -1.04 -3.43
N GLY A 52 -11.49 -1.69 -4.52
CA GLY A 52 -10.08 -1.86 -4.85
C GLY A 52 -9.41 -3.12 -4.30
N ALA A 53 -10.08 -3.90 -3.44
CA ALA A 53 -9.49 -5.16 -2.97
C ALA A 53 -9.23 -6.14 -4.13
N VAL A 54 -7.99 -6.64 -4.24
CA VAL A 54 -7.56 -7.61 -5.24
C VAL A 54 -7.61 -9.01 -4.63
N ILE A 55 -8.39 -9.90 -5.23
CA ILE A 55 -8.64 -11.26 -4.75
C ILE A 55 -8.02 -12.26 -5.73
N TYR A 56 -6.99 -12.99 -5.27
CA TYR A 56 -6.41 -14.10 -6.03
C TYR A 56 -7.18 -15.40 -5.78
N ARG A 57 -7.46 -16.16 -6.83
CA ARG A 57 -8.17 -17.44 -6.75
C ARG A 57 -7.24 -18.57 -7.18
N PHE A 58 -6.77 -19.34 -6.19
CA PHE A 58 -5.87 -20.48 -6.41
C PHE A 58 -6.59 -21.83 -6.57
N ALA A 59 -7.86 -21.90 -6.15
CA ALA A 59 -8.66 -23.12 -6.22
C ALA A 59 -9.88 -22.92 -7.12
N ALA A 60 -10.29 -23.98 -7.82
CA ALA A 60 -11.52 -24.01 -8.57
C ALA A 60 -12.75 -23.96 -7.62
N PRO A 61 -13.90 -23.44 -8.08
CA PRO A 61 -15.14 -23.53 -7.32
C PRO A 61 -15.44 -24.97 -6.91
N SER A 62 -15.78 -25.19 -5.64
CA SER A 62 -16.11 -26.52 -5.12
C SER A 62 -17.26 -26.42 -4.11
N SER A 63 -17.89 -27.56 -3.82
CA SER A 63 -18.92 -27.67 -2.77
C SER A 63 -18.34 -27.69 -1.35
N ARG A 64 -17.01 -27.69 -1.19
CA ARG A 64 -16.35 -27.64 0.11
C ARG A 64 -16.12 -26.19 0.57
N PRO A 65 -16.12 -25.92 1.88
CA PRO A 65 -15.73 -24.61 2.41
C PRO A 65 -14.33 -24.22 1.92
N GLY A 66 -14.20 -22.99 1.41
CA GLY A 66 -12.92 -22.41 1.01
C GLY A 66 -12.17 -21.82 2.21
N VAL A 67 -10.86 -21.63 2.04
CA VAL A 67 -10.01 -20.87 2.97
C VAL A 67 -9.57 -19.59 2.28
N MET A 68 -9.70 -18.45 2.95
CA MET A 68 -9.24 -17.16 2.46
C MET A 68 -8.15 -16.62 3.38
N PHE A 69 -7.02 -16.23 2.78
CA PHE A 69 -6.02 -15.42 3.44
C PHE A 69 -6.24 -13.95 3.05
N ALA A 70 -6.25 -13.07 4.05
CA ALA A 70 -6.44 -11.64 3.84
C ALA A 70 -5.29 -10.87 4.48
N ALA A 71 -4.81 -9.88 3.75
CA ALA A 71 -3.86 -8.88 4.21
C ALA A 71 -4.29 -7.53 3.64
N HIS A 72 -3.92 -6.44 4.30
CA HIS A 72 -4.20 -5.10 3.82
C HIS A 72 -2.90 -4.47 3.31
N VAL A 73 -3.01 -3.69 2.24
CA VAL A 73 -1.89 -3.00 1.59
C VAL A 73 -1.97 -1.49 1.76
N ASP A 74 -3.04 -1.00 2.38
CA ASP A 74 -3.15 0.39 2.75
C ASP A 74 -2.26 0.70 3.96
N THR A 75 -1.68 1.89 3.95
CA THR A 75 -0.76 2.36 4.98
C THR A 75 -1.33 3.52 5.77
N LEU A 76 -0.66 3.82 6.89
CA LEU A 76 -0.76 5.12 7.53
C LEU A 76 -0.27 6.21 6.57
N GLY A 77 -0.69 7.43 6.83
CA GLY A 77 -0.25 8.60 6.08
C GLY A 77 -0.94 9.86 6.58
N ALA A 78 -1.11 10.82 5.67
CA ALA A 78 -1.84 12.05 5.96
C ALA A 78 -2.53 12.59 4.70
N ILE A 79 -3.52 13.45 4.92
CA ILE A 79 -4.19 14.22 3.88
C ILE A 79 -3.97 15.72 4.14
N VAL A 80 -3.77 16.49 3.08
CA VAL A 80 -3.71 17.96 3.17
C VAL A 80 -5.07 18.47 3.64
N LYS A 81 -5.06 19.22 4.74
CA LYS A 81 -6.26 19.84 5.32
C LYS A 81 -6.38 21.30 4.91
N ASP A 82 -5.31 22.06 5.09
CA ASP A 82 -5.26 23.50 4.81
C ASP A 82 -3.94 23.83 4.10
N VAL A 83 -3.97 24.82 3.20
CA VAL A 83 -2.81 25.30 2.46
C VAL A 83 -2.57 26.76 2.82
N SER A 84 -1.35 27.07 3.25
CA SER A 84 -0.87 28.44 3.48
C SER A 84 0.26 28.77 2.51
N ASN A 85 0.78 30.01 2.55
CA ASN A 85 1.81 30.45 1.60
C ASN A 85 3.08 29.60 1.68
N ASP A 86 3.49 29.20 2.89
CA ASP A 86 4.80 28.57 3.12
C ASP A 86 4.70 27.12 3.63
N ALA A 87 3.51 26.67 4.02
CA ALA A 87 3.31 25.35 4.61
C ALA A 87 1.91 24.79 4.36
N VAL A 88 1.77 23.47 4.48
CA VAL A 88 0.47 22.79 4.49
C VAL A 88 0.20 22.19 5.86
N THR A 89 -1.05 22.24 6.29
CA THR A 89 -1.49 21.53 7.50
C THR A 89 -2.01 20.16 7.09
N LEU A 90 -1.58 19.13 7.82
CA LEU A 90 -1.93 17.74 7.56
C LEU A 90 -2.97 17.24 8.56
N SER A 91 -3.88 16.38 8.09
CA SER A 91 -4.73 15.55 8.94
C SER A 91 -4.31 14.09 8.81
N PRO A 92 -4.16 13.34 9.92
CA PRO A 92 -3.64 11.98 9.88
C PRO A 92 -4.62 11.02 9.20
N ILE A 93 -4.07 10.10 8.40
CA ILE A 93 -4.77 8.91 7.90
C ILE A 93 -4.31 7.73 8.75
N GLY A 94 -5.26 7.10 9.44
CA GLY A 94 -4.98 6.11 10.48
C GLY A 94 -4.50 6.74 11.78
N LYS A 95 -3.91 5.94 12.67
CA LYS A 95 -3.50 6.37 14.01
C LYS A 95 -2.02 6.08 14.25
N SER A 96 -1.22 7.14 14.29
CA SER A 96 0.17 7.12 14.75
C SER A 96 0.40 8.28 15.72
N PRO A 97 1.20 8.12 16.79
CA PRO A 97 1.74 9.25 17.52
C PRO A 97 2.49 10.21 16.58
N VAL A 98 2.07 11.47 16.55
CA VAL A 98 2.65 12.50 15.66
C VAL A 98 4.16 12.65 15.87
N VAL A 99 4.65 12.42 17.08
CA VAL A 99 6.07 12.48 17.41
C VAL A 99 6.94 11.55 16.57
N TYR A 100 6.39 10.45 16.05
CA TYR A 100 7.13 9.53 15.19
C TYR A 100 7.26 10.01 13.75
N LEU A 101 6.50 11.04 13.35
CA LEU A 101 6.50 11.59 12.01
C LEU A 101 7.36 12.85 11.91
N ILE A 102 7.74 13.46 13.03
CA ILE A 102 8.49 14.73 13.01
C ILE A 102 9.89 14.47 12.44
N GLY A 103 10.24 15.23 11.40
CA GLY A 103 11.50 15.12 10.67
C GLY A 103 11.46 14.11 9.51
N ASP A 104 10.38 13.34 9.35
CA ASP A 104 10.26 12.44 8.22
C ASP A 104 10.06 13.20 6.90
N TYR A 105 10.66 12.67 5.84
CA TYR A 105 10.38 13.11 4.48
C TYR A 105 9.02 12.59 4.04
N CYS A 106 8.28 13.43 3.34
CA CYS A 106 6.97 13.07 2.81
C CYS A 106 6.83 13.45 1.34
N GLN A 107 5.93 12.76 0.67
CA GLN A 107 5.48 13.08 -0.68
C GLN A 107 4.03 13.54 -0.61
N ILE A 108 3.72 14.67 -1.25
CA ILE A 108 2.37 15.21 -1.38
C ILE A 108 1.93 14.98 -2.82
N HIS A 109 0.93 14.12 -2.99
CA HIS A 109 0.34 13.82 -4.28
C HIS A 109 -0.84 14.74 -4.56
N ALA A 110 -0.71 15.64 -5.54
CA ALA A 110 -1.76 16.55 -5.96
C ALA A 110 -2.70 15.89 -6.99
N PHE A 111 -3.90 16.47 -7.15
CA PHE A 111 -4.93 15.95 -8.07
C PHE A 111 -4.52 15.97 -9.54
N ASP A 112 -3.63 16.88 -9.93
CA ASP A 112 -3.07 16.99 -11.28
C ASP A 112 -1.96 15.96 -11.56
N GLY A 113 -1.61 15.14 -10.57
CA GLY A 113 -0.53 14.15 -10.66
C GLY A 113 0.84 14.70 -10.26
N THR A 114 0.95 15.99 -9.92
CA THR A 114 2.20 16.56 -9.42
C THR A 114 2.53 15.98 -8.05
N VAL A 115 3.79 15.61 -7.86
CA VAL A 115 4.31 15.13 -6.57
C VAL A 115 5.28 16.16 -6.02
N TYR A 116 4.99 16.66 -4.84
CA TYR A 116 5.87 17.55 -4.09
C TYR A 116 6.58 16.76 -3.00
N GLU A 117 7.82 17.11 -2.72
CA GLU A 117 8.55 16.59 -1.56
C GLU A 117 8.50 17.60 -0.42
N GLY A 118 8.49 17.10 0.81
CA GLY A 118 8.45 17.94 2.00
C GLY A 118 9.05 17.24 3.22
N THR A 119 9.02 17.96 4.33
CA THR A 119 9.44 17.45 5.64
C THR A 119 8.35 17.78 6.65
N ILE A 120 7.98 16.80 7.47
CA ILE A 120 6.97 17.00 8.50
C ILE A 120 7.62 17.71 9.69
N LEU A 121 7.10 18.89 10.04
CA LEU A 121 7.60 19.72 11.13
C LEU A 121 6.50 19.94 12.19
N PRO A 122 6.87 20.17 13.46
CA PRO A 122 5.90 20.63 14.45
C PRO A 122 5.39 22.03 14.07
N ASN A 123 4.12 22.29 14.39
CA ASN A 123 3.56 23.65 14.35
C ASN A 123 4.09 24.51 15.50
#